data_AF-A0A1J0VXZ0-F1
#
_entry.id   AF-A0A1J0VXZ0-F1
#
_cell.length_a   1.000
_cell.length_b   1.000
_cell.length_c   1.000
_cell.angle_alpha   90.00
_cell.angle_beta   90.00
_cell.angle_gamma   90.00
#
_symmetry.space_group_name_H-M   'P 1'
#
loop_
_entity.id
_entity.type
_entity.pdbx_description
1 polymer ?
#
loop_
_entity_poly.entity_id
_entity_poly.type
_entity_poly.pdbx_seq_one_letter_code
_entity_poly.pdbx_strand_id
1 'polypeptide(L)'
;MARTLSALRVAAGAAAFGIAASVTALAAPASAAVTSIGIQPSFTLGAHRYGTTCSYTVDVTVNDISKPVFFFEEGQGPSGFAEVMPGPNGVAKATWIPSKPGIGYIYAYQLDGSPQARQVTGTGTGVNVGSACIAL
;
A
#
# COMPACT_ATOMS: atom_id res chain seq x y z
N MET A 1 64.52 24.13 11.95
CA MET A 1 64.24 24.69 13.30
C MET A 1 63.62 23.57 14.13
N ALA A 2 64.46 22.88 14.91
CA ALA A 2 64.05 21.80 15.81
C ALA A 2 64.23 22.30 17.25
N ARG A 3 63.21 22.07 18.10
CA ARG A 3 63.18 22.21 19.57
C ARG A 3 61.75 21.85 19.99
N THR A 4 61.42 21.04 20.98
CA THR A 4 62.10 20.15 21.92
C THR A 4 60.97 19.25 22.46
N LEU A 5 61.19 17.94 22.59
CA LEU A 5 60.26 17.02 23.24
C LEU A 5 60.20 17.30 24.75
N SER A 6 58.99 17.44 25.30
CA SER A 6 58.72 17.16 26.71
C SER A 6 57.67 16.06 26.78
N ALA A 7 58.13 14.87 27.17
CA ALA A 7 57.29 13.78 27.65
C ALA A 7 56.78 14.06 29.07
N LEU A 8 55.88 13.18 29.52
CA LEU A 8 55.20 13.05 30.83
C LEU A 8 53.78 13.66 30.84
N ARG A 9 52.71 12.92 31.16
CA ARG A 9 52.56 11.69 31.95
C ARG A 9 51.41 10.84 31.38
N VAL A 10 51.65 9.54 31.24
CA VAL A 10 50.59 8.53 31.09
C VAL A 10 49.83 8.50 32.42
N ALA A 11 48.64 9.09 32.46
CA ALA A 11 47.64 8.82 33.47
C ALA A 11 46.66 7.84 32.85
N ALA A 12 46.74 6.58 33.26
CA ALA A 12 45.75 5.56 32.94
C ALA A 12 44.43 5.91 33.65
N GLY A 13 43.62 6.75 33.00
CA GLY A 13 42.22 6.98 33.35
C GLY A 13 41.37 6.24 32.34
N ALA A 14 40.66 5.20 32.79
CA ALA A 14 39.66 4.52 31.98
C ALA A 14 38.55 5.52 31.63
N ALA A 15 38.51 5.99 30.39
CA ALA A 15 37.41 6.78 29.85
C ALA A 15 37.24 6.46 28.35
N ALA A 16 36.04 5.98 28.04
CA ALA A 16 35.57 5.47 26.77
C ALA A 16 35.68 6.49 25.62
N PHE A 17 36.31 6.11 24.52
CA PHE A 17 36.20 6.71 23.17
C PHE A 17 36.78 5.67 22.20
N GLY A 18 36.19 5.28 21.08
CA GLY A 18 35.00 5.65 20.36
C GLY A 18 35.12 4.91 19.03
N ILE A 19 34.07 4.18 18.62
CA ILE A 19 33.91 3.82 17.21
C ILE A 19 32.62 4.50 16.80
N ALA A 20 32.76 5.57 16.03
CA ALA A 20 31.64 6.22 15.39
C ALA A 20 31.02 5.22 14.41
N ALA A 21 29.95 4.55 14.83
CA ALA A 21 29.08 3.82 13.93
C ALA A 21 28.37 4.87 13.08
N SER A 22 28.88 5.13 11.88
CA SER A 22 28.20 5.90 10.86
C SER A 22 26.95 5.12 10.45
N VAL A 23 25.83 5.42 11.11
CA VAL A 23 24.50 4.97 10.66
C VAL A 23 24.20 5.77 9.41
N THR A 24 24.52 5.22 8.24
CA THR A 24 23.98 5.73 6.99
C THR A 24 22.47 5.52 7.06
N ALA A 25 21.74 6.57 7.41
CA ALA A 25 20.30 6.60 7.23
C ALA A 25 20.05 6.37 5.74
N LEU A 26 19.69 5.15 5.37
CA LEU A 26 19.09 4.86 4.07
C LEU A 26 17.80 5.68 4.04
N ALA A 27 17.87 6.85 3.41
CA ALA A 27 16.68 7.58 3.03
C ALA A 27 15.91 6.67 2.07
N ALA A 28 14.95 5.91 2.60
CA ALA A 28 13.99 5.21 1.78
C ALA A 28 13.32 6.27 0.89
N PRO A 29 13.20 6.05 -0.43
CA PRO A 29 12.50 6.99 -1.27
C PRO A 29 11.07 7.12 -0.71
N ALA A 30 10.68 8.33 -0.34
CA ALA A 30 9.29 8.67 -0.13
C ALA A 30 8.60 8.72 -1.49
N SER A 31 8.55 7.58 -2.20
CA SER A 31 7.72 7.40 -3.37
C SER A 31 6.28 7.21 -2.88
N ALA A 32 5.35 7.93 -3.51
CA ALA A 32 3.91 7.76 -3.33
C ALA A 32 3.53 6.30 -3.51
N ALA A 33 3.24 5.58 -2.45
CA ALA A 33 3.10 4.14 -2.48
C ALA A 33 1.75 3.74 -1.91
N VAL A 34 1.09 2.83 -2.62
CA VAL A 34 -0.04 2.09 -2.07
C VAL A 34 0.51 1.13 -1.02
N THR A 35 -0.02 1.22 0.19
CA THR A 35 0.39 0.41 1.34
C THR A 35 -0.57 -0.74 1.63
N SER A 36 -1.86 -0.59 1.28
CA SER A 36 -2.84 -1.68 1.43
C SER A 36 -4.06 -1.51 0.52
N ILE A 37 -4.72 -2.62 0.22
CA ILE A 37 -6.02 -2.67 -0.48
C ILE A 37 -6.99 -3.51 0.35
N GLY A 38 -8.09 -2.90 0.79
CA GLY A 38 -9.24 -3.54 1.42
C GLY A 38 -10.46 -3.52 0.49
N ILE A 39 -11.34 -4.52 0.61
CA ILE A 39 -12.60 -4.57 -0.14
C ILE A 39 -13.72 -4.89 0.84
N GLN A 40 -14.76 -4.06 0.85
CA GLN A 40 -15.90 -4.13 1.76
C GLN A 40 -17.22 -4.30 0.99
N PRO A 41 -18.18 -5.09 1.50
CA PRO A 41 -18.00 -6.05 2.59
C PRO A 41 -16.98 -7.14 2.21
N SER A 42 -16.25 -7.64 3.20
CA SER A 42 -15.19 -8.65 2.99
C SER A 42 -15.73 -10.08 2.83
N PHE A 43 -17.04 -10.26 3.02
CA PHE A 43 -17.74 -11.51 2.83
C PHE A 43 -19.14 -11.27 2.23
N THR A 44 -19.57 -12.25 1.44
CA THR A 44 -20.94 -12.38 0.94
C THR A 44 -21.49 -13.73 1.40
N LEU A 45 -22.78 -13.98 1.19
CA LEU A 45 -23.38 -15.28 1.45
C LEU A 45 -23.10 -16.20 0.25
N GLY A 46 -22.51 -17.39 0.46
CA GLY A 46 -22.30 -18.37 -0.61
C GLY A 46 -20.88 -18.90 -0.69
N ALA A 47 -20.53 -19.46 -1.85
CA ALA A 47 -19.25 -20.16 -2.08
C ALA A 47 -18.11 -19.22 -2.45
N HIS A 48 -18.43 -18.01 -2.94
CA HIS A 48 -17.47 -17.01 -3.38
C HIS A 48 -17.46 -15.79 -2.45
N ARG A 49 -16.37 -15.01 -2.49
CA ARG A 49 -16.26 -13.80 -1.65
C ARG A 49 -17.02 -12.62 -2.24
N TYR A 50 -17.08 -12.53 -3.56
CA TYR A 50 -17.68 -11.42 -4.30
C TYR A 50 -18.61 -11.94 -5.41
N GLY A 51 -19.53 -11.10 -5.91
CA GLY A 51 -20.49 -11.45 -6.96
C GLY A 51 -20.68 -10.32 -7.97
N THR A 52 -20.79 -10.66 -9.27
CA THR A 52 -20.78 -9.71 -10.42
C THR A 52 -21.90 -8.67 -10.48
N THR A 53 -22.98 -8.81 -9.72
CA THR A 53 -24.10 -7.83 -9.69
C THR A 53 -24.13 -7.01 -8.40
N CYS A 54 -23.13 -7.22 -7.55
CA CYS A 54 -23.05 -6.62 -6.24
C CYS A 54 -22.03 -5.51 -6.22
N SER A 55 -22.30 -4.50 -5.41
CA SER A 55 -21.45 -3.32 -5.25
C SER A 55 -20.59 -3.46 -4.01
N TYR A 56 -19.31 -3.14 -4.15
CA TYR A 56 -18.30 -3.20 -3.11
C TYR A 56 -17.55 -1.87 -3.03
N THR A 57 -17.07 -1.53 -1.85
CA THR A 57 -16.16 -0.41 -1.64
C THR A 57 -14.73 -0.93 -1.59
N VAL A 58 -13.88 -0.46 -2.48
CA VAL A 58 -12.44 -0.69 -2.46
C VAL A 58 -11.78 0.46 -1.72
N ASP A 59 -11.09 0.12 -0.64
CA ASP A 59 -10.33 1.03 0.20
C ASP A 59 -8.86 0.88 -0.09
N VAL A 60 -8.19 1.95 -0.48
CA VAL A 60 -6.75 1.95 -0.75
C VAL A 60 -6.07 2.90 0.22
N THR A 61 -5.14 2.36 1.02
CA THR A 61 -4.29 3.17 1.91
C THR A 61 -3.01 3.55 1.18
N VAL A 62 -2.59 4.80 1.34
CA VAL A 62 -1.36 5.36 0.75
C VAL A 62 -0.54 6.11 1.79
N ASN A 63 0.74 6.35 1.48
CA ASN A 63 1.63 7.20 2.27
C ASN A 63 1.73 8.65 1.72
N ASP A 64 1.23 8.91 0.51
CA ASP A 64 1.23 10.23 -0.14
C ASP A 64 -0.19 10.60 -0.55
N ILE A 65 -0.76 11.62 0.08
CA ILE A 65 -2.12 12.10 -0.19
C ILE A 65 -2.19 13.15 -1.29
N SER A 66 -1.05 13.59 -1.82
CA SER A 66 -0.98 14.63 -2.85
C SER A 66 -1.19 14.12 -4.27
N LYS A 67 -1.22 12.80 -4.45
CA LYS A 67 -1.36 12.13 -5.75
C LYS A 67 -2.63 11.28 -5.83
N PRO A 68 -3.30 11.24 -7.00
CA PRO A 68 -4.45 10.36 -7.19
C PRO A 68 -4.04 8.88 -7.13
N VAL A 69 -4.97 8.06 -6.68
CA VAL A 69 -4.91 6.59 -6.75
C VAL A 69 -5.75 6.14 -7.93
N PHE A 70 -5.16 5.31 -8.78
CA PHE A 70 -5.85 4.68 -9.90
C PHE A 70 -6.23 3.24 -9.54
N PHE A 71 -7.48 2.86 -9.83
CA PHE A 71 -8.05 1.58 -9.45
C PHE A 71 -8.38 0.74 -10.68
N PHE A 72 -7.95 -0.52 -10.70
CA PHE A 72 -8.15 -1.42 -11.84
C PHE A 72 -8.64 -2.79 -11.40
N GLU A 73 -9.56 -3.35 -12.17
CA GLU A 73 -9.82 -4.78 -12.18
C GLU A 73 -9.01 -5.44 -13.31
N GLU A 74 -8.47 -6.63 -13.06
CA GLU A 74 -7.74 -7.38 -14.06
C GLU A 74 -8.56 -7.59 -15.34
N GLY A 75 -8.01 -7.12 -16.47
CA GLY A 75 -8.64 -7.24 -17.78
C GLY A 75 -9.60 -6.10 -18.15
N GLN A 76 -9.75 -5.08 -17.30
CA GLN A 76 -10.66 -3.94 -17.55
C GLN A 76 -10.07 -2.86 -18.49
N GLY A 77 -8.89 -3.08 -19.07
CA GLY A 77 -8.24 -2.12 -19.97
C GLY A 77 -7.60 -0.93 -19.23
N PRO A 78 -7.06 0.05 -19.98
CA PRO A 78 -6.16 1.08 -19.46
C PRO A 78 -6.83 2.19 -18.65
N SER A 79 -8.16 2.28 -18.67
CA SER A 79 -8.90 3.31 -17.91
C SER A 79 -9.21 2.92 -16.47
N GLY A 80 -9.08 1.63 -16.12
CA GLY A 80 -9.52 1.11 -14.82
C GLY A 80 -11.01 1.36 -14.58
N PHE A 81 -11.42 1.35 -13.29
CA PHE A 81 -12.79 1.70 -12.89
C PHE A 81 -12.90 3.00 -12.10
N ALA A 82 -11.79 3.52 -11.55
CA ALA A 82 -11.80 4.78 -10.82
C ALA A 82 -10.43 5.44 -10.73
N GLU A 83 -10.44 6.76 -10.57
CA GLU A 83 -9.31 7.60 -10.17
C GLU A 83 -9.78 8.50 -9.03
N VAL A 84 -9.12 8.43 -7.86
CA VAL A 84 -9.60 9.11 -6.64
C VAL A 84 -8.43 9.72 -5.87
N MET A 85 -8.58 10.98 -5.45
CA MET A 85 -7.64 11.61 -4.53
C MET A 85 -7.84 11.06 -3.10
N PRO A 86 -6.78 10.62 -2.41
CA PRO A 86 -6.88 10.19 -1.02
C PRO A 86 -7.43 11.29 -0.10
N GLY A 87 -8.24 10.90 0.88
CA GLY A 87 -8.68 11.81 1.94
C GLY A 87 -7.54 12.16 2.91
N PRO A 88 -7.79 13.07 3.88
CA PRO A 88 -6.79 13.47 4.88
C PRO A 88 -6.26 12.33 5.75
N ASN A 89 -6.97 11.21 5.82
CA ASN A 89 -6.58 9.99 6.54
C ASN A 89 -5.71 9.04 5.70
N GLY A 90 -5.32 9.42 4.48
CA GLY A 90 -4.51 8.58 3.60
C GLY A 90 -5.30 7.46 2.92
N VAL A 91 -6.63 7.57 2.83
CA VAL A 91 -7.47 6.54 2.22
C VAL A 91 -8.21 7.09 1.00
N ALA A 92 -8.03 6.45 -0.15
CA ALA A 92 -8.85 6.62 -1.33
C ALA A 92 -9.92 5.52 -1.38
N LYS A 93 -11.15 5.85 -1.77
CA LYS A 93 -12.28 4.92 -1.80
C LYS A 93 -12.95 4.94 -3.17
N ALA A 94 -13.21 3.77 -3.74
CA ALA A 94 -13.91 3.63 -5.01
C ALA A 94 -14.94 2.51 -4.97
N THR A 95 -16.03 2.66 -5.71
CA THR A 95 -17.03 1.60 -5.89
C THR A 95 -16.57 0.63 -6.98
N TRP A 96 -16.59 -0.66 -6.68
CA TRP A 96 -16.28 -1.75 -7.60
C TRP A 96 -17.48 -2.69 -7.74
N ILE A 97 -17.81 -3.03 -8.98
CA ILE A 97 -18.74 -4.10 -9.32
C ILE A 97 -17.94 -5.10 -10.16
N PRO A 98 -17.80 -6.38 -9.74
CA PRO A 98 -16.98 -7.34 -10.46
C PRO A 98 -17.48 -7.54 -11.90
N SER A 99 -16.60 -7.43 -12.89
CA SER A 99 -17.00 -7.53 -14.30
C SER A 99 -17.31 -8.95 -14.76
N LYS A 100 -16.69 -9.96 -14.13
CA LYS A 100 -16.84 -11.37 -14.50
C LYS A 100 -16.60 -12.33 -13.32
N PRO A 101 -17.21 -13.53 -13.34
CA PRO A 101 -16.87 -14.59 -12.39
C PRO A 101 -15.45 -15.13 -12.63
N GLY A 102 -14.88 -15.75 -11.59
CA GLY A 102 -13.54 -16.34 -11.59
C GLY A 102 -12.62 -15.74 -10.53
N ILE A 103 -11.38 -16.23 -10.52
CA ILE A 103 -10.30 -15.64 -9.73
C ILE A 103 -9.69 -14.51 -10.55
N GLY A 104 -9.48 -13.36 -9.91
CA GLY A 104 -8.84 -12.19 -10.51
C GLY A 104 -8.12 -11.34 -9.48
N TYR A 105 -7.81 -10.10 -9.87
CA TYR A 105 -7.11 -9.15 -9.02
C TYR A 105 -7.71 -7.75 -9.14
N ILE A 106 -7.70 -7.04 -8.02
CA ILE A 106 -7.82 -5.59 -7.96
C ILE A 106 -6.44 -5.01 -7.77
N TYR A 107 -6.09 -4.04 -8.60
CA TYR A 107 -4.83 -3.32 -8.54
C TYR A 107 -5.08 -1.87 -8.15
N ALA A 108 -4.12 -1.31 -7.41
CA ALA A 108 -4.05 0.12 -7.16
C ALA A 108 -2.61 0.62 -7.27
N TYR A 109 -2.43 1.81 -7.84
CA TYR A 109 -1.14 2.49 -7.89
C TYR A 109 -1.30 4.02 -7.84
N GLN A 110 -0.22 4.71 -7.51
CA GLN A 110 -0.06 6.16 -7.68
C GLN A 110 1.04 6.41 -8.73
N LEU A 111 0.94 7.47 -9.52
CA LEU A 111 1.97 7.80 -10.51
C LEU A 111 3.32 8.04 -9.82
N ASP A 112 4.38 7.49 -10.43
CA ASP A 112 5.75 7.44 -9.88
C ASP A 112 5.86 6.68 -8.55
N GLY A 113 4.82 5.90 -8.25
CA GLY A 113 4.69 5.10 -7.07
C GLY A 113 5.10 3.66 -7.28
N SER A 114 6.05 3.20 -6.49
CA SER A 114 6.37 1.79 -6.34
C SER A 114 6.26 1.43 -4.86
N PRO A 115 5.64 0.29 -4.48
CA PRO A 115 5.08 -0.76 -5.35
C PRO A 115 3.60 -0.56 -5.75
N GLN A 116 3.20 -1.20 -6.85
CA GLN A 116 1.79 -1.48 -7.15
C GLN A 116 1.27 -2.55 -6.18
N ALA A 117 0.20 -2.26 -5.46
CA ALA A 117 -0.46 -3.26 -4.62
C ALA A 117 -1.50 -4.02 -5.44
N ARG A 118 -1.73 -5.29 -5.07
CA ARG A 118 -2.81 -6.11 -5.62
C ARG A 118 -3.55 -6.86 -4.54
N GLN A 119 -4.84 -7.06 -4.74
CA GLN A 119 -5.71 -7.87 -3.89
C GLN A 119 -6.35 -8.97 -4.74
N VAL A 120 -6.29 -10.22 -4.27
CA VAL A 120 -6.95 -11.34 -4.97
C VAL A 120 -8.46 -11.24 -4.79
N THR A 121 -9.21 -11.43 -5.86
CA THR A 121 -10.68 -11.49 -5.83
C THR A 121 -11.15 -12.86 -6.30
N GLY A 122 -12.05 -13.47 -5.52
CA GLY A 122 -12.75 -14.70 -5.91
C GLY A 122 -14.22 -14.38 -6.13
N THR A 123 -14.62 -14.30 -7.40
CA THR A 123 -15.93 -13.79 -7.82
C THR A 123 -16.81 -14.92 -8.35
N GLY A 124 -18.02 -15.03 -7.83
CA GLY A 124 -19.08 -15.91 -8.32
C GLY A 124 -20.16 -15.16 -9.09
N THR A 125 -21.24 -15.85 -9.44
CA THR A 125 -22.45 -15.16 -9.94
C THR A 125 -23.15 -14.47 -8.78
N GLY A 126 -23.26 -13.14 -8.85
CA GLY A 126 -23.90 -12.35 -7.81
C GLY A 126 -25.42 -12.29 -7.95
N VAL A 127 -26.15 -12.43 -6.84
CA VAL A 127 -27.55 -12.05 -6.71
C VAL A 127 -27.67 -11.01 -5.60
N ASN A 128 -28.00 -9.78 -5.98
CA ASN A 128 -28.25 -8.71 -5.03
C ASN A 128 -29.66 -8.88 -4.43
N VAL A 129 -29.73 -9.10 -3.11
CA VAL A 129 -30.99 -9.31 -2.37
C VAL A 129 -31.33 -8.10 -1.48
N GLY A 130 -30.85 -6.91 -1.84
CA GLY A 130 -31.04 -5.66 -1.10
C GLY A 130 -29.91 -5.40 -0.12
N SER A 131 -30.03 -5.88 1.12
CA SER A 131 -29.04 -5.64 2.19
C SER A 131 -27.84 -6.59 2.16
N ALA A 132 -27.89 -7.64 1.33
CA ALA A 132 -26.84 -8.63 1.19
C ALA A 132 -26.62 -8.99 -0.28
N CYS A 133 -25.47 -9.60 -0.54
CA CYS A 133 -25.16 -10.23 -1.80
C CYS A 133 -25.00 -11.74 -1.58
N ILE A 134 -25.60 -12.52 -2.47
CA ILE A 134 -25.35 -13.96 -2.57
C ILE A 134 -24.37 -14.17 -3.72
N ALA A 135 -23.23 -14.80 -3.47
CA ALA A 135 -22.20 -15.11 -4.46
C ALA A 135 -22.12 -16.64 -4.66
N LEU A 136 -22.70 -17.09 -5.77
CA LEU A 136 -22.84 -18.50 -6.15
C LEU A 136 -21.61 -19.02 -6.90
#